data_AF-A0A5N7ZAX9-F1
#
_entry.id   AF-A0A5N7ZAX9-F1
#
_cell.length_a   1.000
_cell.length_b   1.000
_cell.length_c   1.000
_cell.angle_alpha   90.00
_cell.angle_beta   90.00
_cell.angle_gamma   90.00
#
_symmetry.space_group_name_H-M   'P 1'
#
loop_
_entity.id
_entity.type
_entity.pdbx_description
1 polymer ?
#
loop_
_entity_poly.entity_id
_entity_poly.type
_entity_poly.pdbx_seq_one_letter_code
_entity_poly.pdbx_strand_id
1 'polypeptide(L)'
;MGSKSEITVKYCKLEEVELPSIVYKYRSWSDNYHKRFLTEREVFLASPRTFEDELDCYNPPRFDLLTKKQIYEYYIWSSKKNNLDFTRQQHRKFAQNWSKVSAVNNPTIVKQFMNKYVQEYYERIGVLCLTENWNNDGMWDKYADKGRGICIGYDTRIMSKHLGGCGPVEYQRAVCL
;
A
#
# COMPACT_ATOMS: atom_id res chain seq x y z
N MET A 1 5.20 24.04 -9.66
CA MET A 1 3.75 23.81 -9.86
C MET A 1 3.56 22.33 -10.14
N GLY A 2 3.14 21.54 -9.15
CA GLY A 2 2.94 20.10 -9.35
C GLY A 2 1.75 19.87 -10.28
N SER A 3 1.96 19.17 -11.41
CA SER A 3 0.86 18.75 -12.27
C SER A 3 -0.07 17.87 -11.46
N LYS A 4 -1.33 18.28 -11.29
CA LYS A 4 -2.36 17.37 -10.78
C LYS A 4 -2.53 16.29 -11.84
N SER A 5 -2.01 15.09 -11.57
CA SER A 5 -2.38 13.92 -12.33
C SER A 5 -3.89 13.71 -12.11
N GLU A 6 -4.66 13.79 -13.19
CA GLU A 6 -6.08 13.41 -13.15
C GLU A 6 -6.15 11.89 -12.98
N ILE A 7 -6.41 11.45 -11.75
CA ILE A 7 -6.64 10.04 -11.44
C ILE A 7 -8.05 9.69 -11.94
N THR A 8 -8.13 8.91 -13.01
CA THR A 8 -9.40 8.37 -13.49
C THR A 8 -9.68 7.05 -12.77
N VAL A 9 -10.73 7.02 -11.94
CA VAL A 9 -11.19 5.78 -11.29
C VAL A 9 -12.19 5.10 -12.20
N LYS A 10 -11.93 3.85 -12.56
CA LYS A 10 -12.87 2.99 -13.30
C LYS A 10 -13.36 1.88 -12.38
N TYR A 11 -14.67 1.61 -12.44
CA TYR A 11 -15.29 0.49 -11.74
C TYR A 11 -15.59 -0.60 -12.77
N CYS A 12 -15.06 -1.79 -12.54
CA CYS A 12 -15.23 -2.96 -13.41
C CYS A 12 -15.34 -4.22 -12.55
N LYS A 13 -15.83 -5.30 -13.14
CA LYS A 13 -15.79 -6.61 -12.49
C LYS A 13 -14.39 -7.20 -12.61
N LEU A 14 -14.00 -8.07 -11.67
CA LEU A 14 -12.69 -8.70 -11.68
C LEU A 14 -12.44 -9.49 -12.98
N GLU A 15 -13.49 -10.07 -13.57
CA GLU A 15 -13.43 -10.80 -14.83
C GLU A 15 -13.11 -9.92 -16.04
N GLU A 16 -13.33 -8.61 -15.94
CA GLU A 16 -13.09 -7.61 -16.98
C GLU A 16 -11.67 -7.03 -16.89
N VAL A 17 -10.93 -7.33 -15.82
CA VAL A 17 -9.54 -6.91 -15.63
C VAL A 17 -8.63 -7.87 -16.38
N GLU A 18 -7.81 -7.33 -17.28
CA GLU A 18 -6.73 -8.09 -17.90
C GLU A 18 -5.66 -8.39 -16.84
N LEU A 19 -5.52 -9.68 -16.52
CA LEU A 19 -4.53 -10.20 -15.58
C LEU A 19 -3.71 -11.30 -16.26
N PRO A 20 -2.41 -11.43 -15.94
CA PRO A 20 -1.62 -12.58 -16.37
C PRO A 20 -2.29 -13.88 -15.90
N SER A 21 -2.32 -14.91 -16.73
CA SER A 21 -3.00 -16.17 -16.40
C SER A 21 -2.35 -16.87 -15.21
N ILE A 22 -1.01 -16.85 -15.18
CA ILE A 22 -0.21 -17.45 -14.12
C ILE A 22 0.82 -16.42 -13.66
N VAL A 23 1.00 -16.33 -12.35
CA VAL A 23 2.07 -15.57 -11.71
C VAL A 23 2.88 -16.48 -10.80
N TYR A 24 4.14 -16.14 -10.62
CA TYR A 24 5.15 -17.05 -10.09
C TYR A 24 5.79 -16.54 -8.81
N LYS A 25 6.16 -17.49 -7.95
CA LYS A 25 6.98 -17.25 -6.77
C LYS A 25 8.18 -18.19 -6.74
N TYR A 26 9.35 -17.59 -6.60
CA TYR A 26 10.63 -18.29 -6.43
C TYR A 26 10.88 -18.58 -4.95
N ARG A 27 11.33 -19.80 -4.67
CA ARG A 27 11.55 -20.27 -3.31
C ARG A 27 12.77 -21.19 -3.24
N SER A 28 13.54 -21.06 -2.16
CA SER A 28 14.57 -22.01 -1.77
C SER A 28 13.95 -23.36 -1.39
N TRP A 29 14.51 -24.47 -1.86
CA TRP A 29 14.10 -25.82 -1.41
C TRP A 29 14.76 -26.19 -0.08
N SER A 30 15.86 -25.53 0.29
CA SER A 30 16.52 -25.78 1.57
C SER A 30 15.72 -25.28 2.78
N ASP A 31 14.86 -24.28 2.59
CA ASP A 31 13.98 -23.74 3.63
C ASP A 31 12.73 -24.60 3.82
N ASN A 32 12.49 -25.07 5.04
CA ASN A 32 11.32 -25.88 5.37
C ASN A 32 10.00 -25.11 5.27
N TYR A 33 9.98 -23.80 5.56
CA TYR A 33 8.78 -22.98 5.40
C TYR A 33 8.39 -22.80 3.93
N HIS A 34 9.39 -22.73 3.04
CA HIS A 34 9.14 -22.66 1.61
C HIS A 34 8.51 -23.93 1.05
N LYS A 35 8.86 -25.12 1.57
CA LYS A 35 8.25 -26.39 1.15
C LYS A 35 6.75 -26.44 1.43
N ARG A 36 6.29 -25.79 2.50
CA ARG A 36 4.86 -25.74 2.90
C ARG A 36 3.95 -25.18 1.80
N PHE A 37 4.50 -24.37 0.90
CA PHE A 37 3.76 -23.88 -0.27
C PHE A 37 3.26 -25.02 -1.17
N LEU A 38 4.03 -26.11 -1.28
CA LEU A 38 3.66 -27.29 -2.06
C LEU A 38 3.08 -28.41 -1.18
N THR A 39 3.68 -28.67 -0.02
CA THR A 39 3.29 -29.80 0.84
C THR A 39 2.00 -29.54 1.60
N GLU A 40 1.74 -28.29 1.97
CA GLU A 40 0.59 -27.88 2.77
C GLU A 40 -0.36 -26.93 2.01
N ARG A 41 0.02 -26.53 0.79
CA ARG A 41 -0.73 -25.59 -0.07
C ARG A 41 -0.96 -24.24 0.59
N GLU A 42 0.01 -23.79 1.37
CA GLU A 42 -0.04 -22.51 2.05
C GLU A 42 0.58 -21.39 1.22
N VAL A 43 0.24 -20.15 1.57
CA VAL A 43 0.89 -18.96 1.05
C VAL A 43 1.25 -18.06 2.22
N PHE A 44 2.50 -17.59 2.24
CA PHE A 44 2.96 -16.66 3.25
C PHE A 44 2.88 -15.21 2.74
N LEU A 45 2.18 -14.38 3.49
CA LEU A 45 2.09 -12.94 3.27
C LEU A 45 3.11 -12.24 4.17
N ALA A 46 4.17 -11.68 3.57
CA ALA A 46 5.26 -11.05 4.30
C ALA A 46 4.84 -9.68 4.84
N SER A 47 5.26 -9.33 6.06
CA SER A 47 5.11 -7.97 6.55
C SER A 47 5.91 -7.02 5.66
N PRO A 48 5.38 -5.85 5.28
CA PRO A 48 6.14 -4.84 4.52
C PRO A 48 7.49 -4.49 5.17
N ARG A 49 7.59 -4.60 6.50
CA ARG A 49 8.83 -4.32 7.25
C ARG A 49 9.99 -5.26 6.90
N THR A 50 9.74 -6.43 6.32
CA THR A 50 10.78 -7.42 6.00
C THR A 50 11.32 -7.29 4.57
N PHE A 51 10.96 -6.22 3.85
CA PHE A 51 11.36 -6.02 2.46
C PHE A 51 12.79 -5.48 2.41
N GLU A 52 13.48 -5.78 1.30
CA GLU A 52 14.86 -5.34 1.12
C GLU A 52 14.97 -3.85 0.79
N ASP A 53 13.97 -3.31 0.07
CA ASP A 53 13.85 -1.87 -0.17
C ASP A 53 13.11 -1.23 1.00
N GLU A 54 13.77 -0.31 1.70
CA GLU A 54 13.20 0.39 2.87
C GLU A 54 12.01 1.29 2.50
N LEU A 55 11.93 1.72 1.24
CA LEU A 55 10.85 2.57 0.74
C LEU A 55 9.71 1.75 0.15
N ASP A 56 9.91 0.45 -0.11
CA ASP A 56 8.83 -0.42 -0.57
C ASP A 56 7.72 -0.46 0.48
N CYS A 57 6.49 -0.21 0.02
CA CYS A 57 5.28 -0.14 0.85
C CYS A 57 5.31 0.95 1.96
N TYR A 58 6.33 1.80 2.03
CA TYR A 58 6.41 2.88 3.02
C TYR A 58 5.66 4.13 2.53
N ASN A 59 4.35 4.18 2.82
CA ASN A 59 3.50 5.33 2.49
C ASN A 59 2.78 5.87 3.74
N PRO A 60 3.51 6.49 4.69
CA PRO A 60 2.89 7.06 5.88
C PRO A 60 2.04 8.29 5.55
N PRO A 61 0.96 8.56 6.30
CA PRO A 61 0.24 9.81 6.16
C PRO A 61 1.13 10.98 6.56
N ARG A 62 1.21 12.01 5.71
CA ARG A 62 2.07 13.18 5.92
C ARG A 62 1.31 14.36 6.54
N PHE A 63 0.76 14.14 7.74
CA PHE A 63 0.06 15.19 8.49
C PHE A 63 0.99 16.35 8.87
N ASP A 64 2.29 16.09 8.99
CA ASP A 64 3.36 17.06 9.20
C ASP A 64 3.51 18.06 8.06
N LEU A 65 3.08 17.70 6.85
CA LEU A 65 3.14 18.55 5.65
C LEU A 65 1.85 19.35 5.41
N LEU A 66 0.85 19.22 6.27
CA LEU A 66 -0.41 19.94 6.09
C LEU A 66 -0.22 21.44 6.28
N THR A 67 -0.61 22.20 5.25
CA THR A 67 -0.69 23.66 5.34
C THR A 67 -1.88 24.09 6.19
N LYS A 68 -1.78 25.27 6.82
CA LYS A 68 -2.91 25.90 7.54
C LYS A 68 -4.18 25.99 6.67
N LYS A 69 -4.01 26.21 5.35
CA LYS A 69 -5.10 26.24 4.37
C LYS A 69 -5.77 24.87 4.23
N GLN A 70 -5.00 23.81 4.04
CA GLN A 70 -5.54 22.44 3.93
C GLN A 70 -6.27 22.00 5.20
N ILE A 71 -5.72 22.34 6.38
CA ILE A 71 -6.37 22.06 7.67
C ILE A 71 -7.73 22.78 7.74
N TYR A 72 -7.76 24.06 7.38
CA TYR A 72 -9.00 24.84 7.34
C TYR A 72 -10.02 24.26 6.36
N GLU A 73 -9.59 23.93 5.14
CA GLU A 73 -10.45 23.33 4.10
C GLU A 73 -11.03 21.99 4.54
N TYR A 74 -10.23 21.14 5.21
CA TYR A 74 -10.71 19.89 5.80
C TYR A 74 -11.82 20.14 6.82
N TYR A 75 -11.67 21.12 7.72
CA TYR A 75 -12.71 21.42 8.69
C TYR A 75 -13.95 22.09 8.08
N ILE A 76 -13.80 22.84 6.97
CA ILE A 76 -14.96 23.30 6.19
C ILE A 76 -15.72 22.10 5.62
N TRP A 77 -15.02 21.17 4.99
CA TRP A 77 -15.62 19.95 4.43
C TRP A 77 -16.31 19.12 5.52
N SER A 78 -15.63 18.86 6.64
CA SER A 78 -16.17 18.11 7.78
C SER A 78 -17.38 18.79 8.39
N SER A 79 -17.36 20.13 8.51
CA SER A 79 -18.52 20.89 9.02
C SER A 79 -19.74 20.72 8.13
N LYS A 80 -19.58 20.85 6.81
CA LYS A 80 -20.66 20.66 5.83
C LYS A 80 -21.23 19.26 5.85
N LYS A 81 -20.37 18.24 6.00
CA LYS A 81 -20.79 16.84 6.05
C LYS A 81 -21.59 16.52 7.32
N ASN A 82 -21.19 17.08 8.46
CA ASN A 82 -21.73 16.69 9.77
C ASN A 82 -22.77 17.66 10.33
N ASN A 83 -22.92 18.87 9.77
CA ASN A 83 -23.83 19.90 10.26
C ASN A 83 -24.60 20.52 9.08
N LEU A 84 -25.55 19.77 8.52
CA LEU A 84 -26.25 20.18 7.30
C LEU A 84 -27.07 21.47 7.46
N ASP A 85 -27.54 21.75 8.69
CA ASP A 85 -28.36 22.92 9.00
C ASP A 85 -27.54 24.20 9.24
N PHE A 86 -26.21 24.11 9.23
CA PHE A 86 -25.37 25.28 9.48
C PHE A 86 -25.43 26.26 8.31
N THR A 87 -25.55 27.54 8.66
CA THR A 87 -25.31 28.63 7.74
C THR A 87 -23.84 28.66 7.31
N ARG A 88 -23.58 29.32 6.18
CA ARG A 88 -22.20 29.55 5.69
C ARG A 88 -21.30 30.20 6.74
N GLN A 89 -21.81 31.11 7.57
CA GLN A 89 -21.03 31.77 8.62
C GLN A 89 -20.71 30.82 9.77
N GLN A 90 -21.66 29.97 10.17
CA GLN A 90 -21.43 28.95 11.20
C GLN A 90 -20.36 27.94 10.76
N HIS A 91 -20.40 27.47 9.50
CA HIS A 91 -19.34 26.61 8.96
C HIS A 91 -17.95 27.27 9.01
N ARG A 92 -17.87 28.56 8.64
CA ARG A 92 -16.60 29.30 8.70
C ARG A 92 -16.08 29.42 10.11
N LYS A 93 -16.95 29.75 11.08
CA LYS A 93 -16.60 29.85 12.50
C LYS A 93 -16.16 28.50 13.07
N PHE A 94 -16.87 27.43 12.73
CA PHE A 94 -16.48 26.05 13.06
C PHE A 94 -15.07 25.76 12.56
N ALA A 95 -14.81 25.97 11.26
CA ALA A 95 -13.53 25.67 10.67
C ALA A 95 -12.38 26.51 11.26
N GLN A 96 -12.61 27.79 11.54
CA GLN A 96 -11.62 28.66 12.18
C GLN A 96 -11.25 28.20 13.59
N ASN A 97 -12.25 27.76 14.38
CA ASN A 97 -12.02 27.29 15.74
C ASN A 97 -11.26 25.96 15.71
N TRP A 98 -11.79 24.98 14.98
CA TRP A 98 -11.23 23.63 14.93
C TRP A 98 -9.86 23.59 14.25
N SER A 99 -9.62 24.42 13.23
CA SER A 99 -8.29 24.51 12.61
C SER A 99 -7.20 25.00 13.56
N LYS A 100 -7.55 25.72 14.65
CA LYS A 100 -6.58 26.19 15.65
C LYS A 100 -6.34 25.16 16.74
N VAL A 101 -7.40 24.53 17.25
CA VAL A 101 -7.30 23.57 18.36
C VAL A 101 -6.98 22.14 17.93
N SER A 102 -6.94 21.88 16.62
CA SER A 102 -6.67 20.54 16.09
C SER A 102 -5.33 19.97 16.58
N ALA A 103 -5.36 18.68 16.92
CA ALA A 103 -4.16 17.92 17.30
C ALA A 103 -3.09 17.89 16.18
N VAL A 104 -3.48 18.10 14.92
CA VAL A 104 -2.54 18.18 13.78
C VAL A 104 -1.61 19.39 13.86
N ASN A 105 -1.93 20.39 14.68
CA ASN A 105 -1.05 21.54 14.92
C ASN A 105 0.05 21.24 15.96
N ASN A 106 0.01 20.10 16.64
CA ASN A 106 1.00 19.70 17.62
C ASN A 106 1.98 18.69 17.00
N PRO A 107 3.24 19.07 16.73
CA PRO A 107 4.22 18.20 16.06
C PRO A 107 4.48 16.89 16.81
N THR A 108 4.44 16.90 18.14
CA THR A 108 4.67 15.71 18.96
C THR A 108 3.52 14.71 18.79
N ILE A 109 2.28 15.18 18.83
CA ILE A 109 1.10 14.32 18.63
C ILE A 109 1.09 13.76 17.21
N VAL A 110 1.38 14.60 16.21
CA VAL A 110 1.48 14.19 14.81
C VAL A 110 2.52 13.09 14.63
N LYS A 111 3.73 13.28 15.17
CA LYS A 111 4.80 12.28 15.08
C LYS A 111 4.41 10.95 15.75
N GLN A 112 3.80 11.00 16.94
CA GLN A 112 3.32 9.80 17.63
C GLN A 112 2.24 9.07 16.82
N PHE A 113 1.29 9.81 16.24
CA PHE A 113 0.25 9.23 15.39
C PHE A 113 0.82 8.58 14.13
N MET A 114 1.73 9.26 13.43
CA MET A 114 2.38 8.73 12.23
C MET A 114 3.18 7.46 12.54
N ASN A 115 3.96 7.45 13.62
CA ASN A 115 4.71 6.27 14.04
C ASN A 115 3.77 5.11 14.37
N LYS A 116 2.71 5.37 15.12
CA LYS A 116 1.70 4.35 15.45
C LYS A 116 1.04 3.79 14.20
N TYR A 117 0.65 4.64 13.25
CA TYR A 117 0.06 4.23 11.98
C TYR A 117 0.98 3.28 11.21
N VAL A 118 2.27 3.61 11.10
CA VAL A 118 3.25 2.77 10.39
C VAL A 118 3.44 1.42 11.08
N GLN A 119 3.51 1.40 12.43
CA GLN A 119 3.62 0.12 13.15
C GLN A 119 2.37 -0.74 12.95
N GLU A 120 1.18 -0.17 13.10
CA GLU A 120 -0.08 -0.89 12.87
C GLU A 120 -0.19 -1.39 11.42
N TYR A 121 0.29 -0.62 10.44
CA TYR A 121 0.37 -1.04 9.05
C TYR A 121 1.26 -2.28 8.88
N TYR A 122 2.47 -2.28 9.45
CA TYR A 122 3.39 -3.42 9.39
C TYR A 122 2.89 -4.68 10.10
N GLU A 123 2.12 -4.52 11.17
CA GLU A 123 1.57 -5.65 11.94
C GLU A 123 0.33 -6.29 11.28
N ARG A 124 -0.43 -5.51 10.51
CA ARG A 124 -1.74 -5.93 9.98
C ARG A 124 -1.74 -6.26 8.50
N ILE A 125 -0.80 -5.67 7.75
CA ILE A 125 -0.71 -5.89 6.31
C ILE A 125 0.30 -6.98 6.01
N GLY A 126 -0.12 -7.92 5.17
CA GLY A 126 0.74 -8.92 4.58
C GLY A 126 0.75 -8.79 3.07
N VAL A 127 1.91 -8.93 2.46
CA VAL A 127 2.15 -8.72 1.02
C VAL A 127 2.71 -10.00 0.39
N LEU A 128 2.14 -10.36 -0.77
CA LEU A 128 2.62 -11.46 -1.60
C LEU A 128 3.25 -10.90 -2.88
N CYS A 129 4.58 -10.82 -2.94
CA CYS A 129 5.25 -10.39 -4.17
C CYS A 129 5.30 -11.53 -5.18
N LEU A 130 4.85 -11.32 -6.41
CA LEU A 130 4.85 -12.32 -7.48
C LEU A 130 5.44 -11.71 -8.75
N THR A 131 5.74 -12.54 -9.73
CA THR A 131 6.23 -12.10 -11.03
C THR A 131 5.58 -12.89 -12.15
N GLU A 132 5.41 -12.27 -13.32
CA GLU A 132 4.91 -12.93 -14.52
C GLU A 132 5.97 -13.81 -15.19
N ASN A 133 7.26 -13.60 -14.87
CA ASN A 133 8.36 -14.31 -15.49
C ASN A 133 8.88 -15.44 -14.59
N TRP A 134 8.61 -16.69 -14.97
CA TRP A 134 9.13 -17.90 -14.32
C TRP A 134 10.59 -18.23 -14.71
N ASN A 135 11.10 -17.62 -15.79
CA ASN A 135 12.44 -17.83 -16.31
C ASN A 135 13.26 -16.55 -16.23
N ASN A 136 13.56 -16.12 -15.00
CA ASN A 136 14.42 -14.99 -14.73
C ASN A 136 15.65 -15.44 -13.93
N ASP A 137 16.83 -15.38 -14.55
CA ASP A 137 18.08 -15.84 -13.94
C ASP A 137 18.40 -15.12 -12.61
N GLY A 138 18.16 -13.81 -12.54
CA GLY A 138 18.38 -13.04 -11.31
C GLY A 138 17.46 -13.46 -10.16
N MET A 139 16.21 -13.80 -10.47
CA MET A 139 15.26 -14.32 -9.47
C MET A 139 15.61 -15.74 -9.05
N TRP A 140 16.05 -16.59 -9.99
CA TRP A 140 16.56 -17.93 -9.69
C TRP A 140 17.82 -17.88 -8.81
N ASP A 141 18.73 -16.95 -9.09
CA ASP A 141 19.95 -16.75 -8.30
C ASP A 141 19.62 -16.29 -6.88
N LYS A 142 18.80 -15.25 -6.75
CA LYS A 142 18.52 -14.58 -5.48
C LYS A 142 17.51 -15.31 -4.60
N TYR A 143 16.44 -15.85 -5.18
CA TYR A 143 15.28 -16.35 -4.42
C TYR A 143 15.08 -17.86 -4.51
N ALA A 144 15.88 -18.59 -5.30
CA ALA A 144 15.77 -20.03 -5.49
C ALA A 144 17.13 -20.75 -5.49
N ASP A 145 18.00 -20.43 -4.53
CA ASP A 145 19.27 -21.13 -4.24
C ASP A 145 20.20 -21.32 -5.44
N LYS A 146 20.32 -20.30 -6.31
CA LYS A 146 21.12 -20.40 -7.53
C LYS A 146 20.63 -21.49 -8.49
N GLY A 147 19.30 -21.53 -8.70
CA GLY A 147 18.67 -22.50 -9.60
C GLY A 147 18.38 -23.86 -8.98
N ARG A 148 18.63 -24.07 -7.68
CA ARG A 148 18.38 -25.35 -6.97
C ARG A 148 17.08 -25.36 -6.17
N GLY A 149 16.36 -24.25 -6.17
CA GLY A 149 15.07 -24.11 -5.53
C GLY A 149 13.91 -24.53 -6.43
N ILE A 150 12.77 -23.90 -6.21
CA ILE A 150 11.53 -24.16 -6.93
C ILE A 150 10.90 -22.85 -7.39
N CYS A 151 10.11 -22.94 -8.47
CA CYS A 151 9.27 -21.85 -8.96
C CYS A 151 7.82 -22.33 -8.98
N ILE A 152 6.96 -21.63 -8.23
CA ILE A 152 5.57 -22.03 -8.01
C ILE A 152 4.68 -21.09 -8.80
N GLY A 153 3.87 -21.64 -9.71
CA GLY A 153 2.87 -20.89 -10.47
C GLY A 153 1.51 -20.90 -9.77
N TYR A 154 0.87 -19.74 -9.70
CA TYR A 154 -0.49 -19.54 -9.19
C TYR A 154 -1.41 -19.12 -10.32
N ASP A 155 -2.60 -19.72 -10.39
CA ASP A 155 -3.68 -19.18 -11.21
C ASP A 155 -4.13 -17.84 -10.61
N THR A 156 -3.90 -16.76 -11.36
CA THR A 156 -4.14 -15.40 -10.87
C THR A 156 -5.61 -15.15 -10.59
N ARG A 157 -6.52 -15.72 -11.38
CA ARG A 157 -7.97 -15.52 -11.26
C ARG A 157 -8.55 -16.22 -10.05
N ILE A 158 -8.01 -17.38 -9.70
CA ILE A 158 -8.40 -18.10 -8.48
C ILE A 158 -7.83 -17.35 -7.27
N MET A 159 -6.53 -17.05 -7.28
CA MET A 159 -5.84 -16.41 -6.16
C MET A 159 -6.40 -15.02 -5.84
N SER A 160 -6.68 -14.18 -6.84
CA SER A 160 -7.15 -12.80 -6.64
C SER A 160 -8.48 -12.72 -5.89
N LYS A 161 -9.32 -13.76 -5.95
CA LYS A 161 -10.59 -13.84 -5.20
C LYS A 161 -10.38 -13.98 -3.68
N HIS A 162 -9.19 -14.37 -3.26
CA HIS A 162 -8.84 -14.58 -1.85
C HIS A 162 -7.92 -13.48 -1.29
N LEU A 163 -7.54 -12.49 -2.11
CA LEU A 163 -6.69 -11.38 -1.71
C LEU A 163 -7.51 -10.09 -1.55
N GLY A 164 -7.03 -9.17 -0.70
CA GLY A 164 -7.65 -7.85 -0.51
C GLY A 164 -7.41 -6.86 -1.66
N GLY A 165 -6.53 -7.23 -2.59
CA GLY A 165 -6.16 -6.45 -3.77
C GLY A 165 -4.90 -7.00 -4.41
N CYS A 166 -4.73 -6.79 -5.72
CA CYS A 166 -3.54 -7.13 -6.47
C CYS A 166 -3.38 -6.17 -7.66
N GLY A 167 -2.14 -5.97 -8.10
CA GLY A 167 -1.85 -5.15 -9.27
C GLY A 167 -0.36 -5.20 -9.61
N PRO A 168 0.01 -4.84 -10.86
CA PRO A 168 1.41 -4.73 -11.25
C PRO A 168 2.08 -3.61 -10.46
N VAL A 169 3.35 -3.83 -10.10
CA VAL A 169 4.20 -2.79 -9.50
C VAL A 169 5.12 -2.25 -10.58
N GLU A 170 4.94 -0.98 -10.91
CA GLU A 170 5.80 -0.26 -11.86
C GLU A 170 6.82 0.56 -11.08
N TYR A 171 8.05 0.04 -11.02
CA TYR A 171 9.17 0.78 -10.45
C TYR A 171 9.61 1.89 -11.41
N GLN A 172 9.50 3.14 -10.97
CA GLN A 172 10.08 4.26 -11.70
C GLN A 172 11.60 4.16 -11.63
N ARG A 173 12.29 4.23 -12.77
CA ARG A 173 13.76 4.36 -12.77
C ARG A 173 14.12 5.63 -12.02
N ALA A 174 14.95 5.52 -10.98
CA ALA A 174 15.55 6.68 -10.35
C ALA A 174 16.34 7.44 -11.43
N VAL A 175 15.89 8.65 -11.76
CA VAL A 175 16.71 9.59 -12.53
C VAL A 175 17.80 10.03 -11.55
N CYS A 176 19.02 9.53 -11.71
CA CYS A 176 20.18 10.11 -11.04
C CYS A 176 20.25 11.59 -11.45
N LEU A 177 20.06 12.48 -10.47
CA LEU A 177 20.42 13.90 -10.58
C LEU A 177 21.90 14.07 -10.24
#